data_AF-A0A2A6KE80-F1
#
_entry.id   AF-A0A2A6KE80-F1
#
_cell.length_a   1.000
_cell.length_b   1.000
_cell.length_c   1.000
_cell.angle_alpha   90.00
_cell.angle_beta   90.00
_cell.angle_gamma   90.00
#
_symmetry.space_group_name_H-M   'P 1'
#
loop_
_entity.id
_entity.type
_entity.pdbx_description
1 polymer ?
#
loop_
_entity_poly.entity_id
_entity_poly.type
_entity_poly.pdbx_seq_one_letter_code
_entity_poly.pdbx_strand_id
1 'polypeptide(L)'
;MLDIIIRRALDIVGRTERLIEACRRLLDSEGLDEVEVYELDCEIERLGDAVFVADKAIRSLASTVECWPQAAQAHGILRTLH
;
A
#
# COMPACT_ATOMS: atom_id res chain seq x y z
N MET A 1 -14.63 4.05 -11.33
CA MET A 1 -14.97 3.63 -9.96
C MET A 1 -13.78 2.94 -9.29
N LEU A 2 -13.17 1.95 -9.95
CA LEU A 2 -11.91 1.33 -9.51
C LEU A 2 -10.77 2.36 -9.31
N ASP A 3 -10.62 3.36 -10.20
CA ASP A 3 -9.60 4.41 -10.04
C ASP A 3 -9.76 5.21 -8.74
N ILE A 4 -11.01 5.49 -8.34
CA ILE A 4 -11.29 6.20 -7.08
C ILE A 4 -10.90 5.32 -5.90
N ILE A 5 -11.19 4.01 -5.96
CA ILE A 5 -10.81 3.05 -4.92
C ILE A 5 -9.29 2.93 -4.82
N ILE A 6 -8.59 2.77 -5.94
CA ILE A 6 -7.12 2.69 -5.99
C ILE A 6 -6.50 3.96 -5.41
N ARG A 7 -6.98 5.14 -5.82
CA ARG A 7 -6.45 6.41 -5.31
C ARG A 7 -6.67 6.56 -3.81
N ARG A 8 -7.86 6.19 -3.31
CA ARG A 8 -8.15 6.21 -1.86
C ARG A 8 -7.31 5.20 -1.09
N ALA A 9 -7.06 4.03 -1.66
CA ALA A 9 -6.23 3.01 -1.03
C ALA A 9 -4.77 3.47 -0.93
N LEU A 10 -4.21 4.09 -1.99
CA LEU A 10 -2.89 4.71 -1.96
C LEU A 10 -2.81 5.88 -0.96
N ASP A 11 -3.86 6.71 -0.87
CA ASP A 11 -3.94 7.79 0.13
C ASP A 11 -3.89 7.23 1.57
N ILE A 12 -4.56 6.10 1.83
CA ILE A 12 -4.56 5.44 3.14
C ILE A 12 -3.17 4.91 3.45
N VAL A 13 -2.53 4.17 2.53
CA VAL A 13 -1.15 3.69 2.68
C VAL A 13 -0.22 4.84 3.05
N GLY A 14 -0.23 5.94 2.29
CA GLY A 14 0.66 7.07 2.58
C GLY A 14 0.33 7.81 3.89
N ARG A 15 -0.91 7.70 4.41
CA ARG A 15 -1.22 8.18 5.76
C ARG A 15 -0.69 7.24 6.83
N THR A 16 -0.81 5.94 6.63
CA THR A 16 -0.28 4.94 7.57
C THR A 16 1.24 4.96 7.63
N GLU A 17 1.94 5.17 6.51
CA GLU A 17 3.40 5.37 6.49
C GLU A 17 3.83 6.58 7.33
N ARG A 18 3.10 7.70 7.24
CA ARG A 18 3.36 8.87 8.08
C ARG A 18 3.08 8.62 9.57
N LEU A 19 2.11 7.75 9.87
CA LEU A 19 1.80 7.35 11.24
C LEU A 19 2.91 6.44 11.80
N ILE A 20 3.39 5.48 11.00
CA ILE A 20 4.55 4.65 11.34
C ILE A 20 5.76 5.54 11.64
N GLU A 21 6.03 6.53 10.79
CA GLU A 21 7.12 7.49 10.98
C GLU A 21 6.95 8.32 12.27
N ALA A 22 5.72 8.70 12.61
CA ALA A 22 5.44 9.37 13.88
C ALA A 22 5.69 8.44 15.08
N CYS A 23 5.31 7.16 14.98
CA CYS A 23 5.58 6.16 16.02
C CYS A 23 7.08 5.91 16.20
N ARG A 24 7.86 5.87 15.11
CA ARG A 24 9.33 5.76 15.20
C ARG A 24 9.95 6.92 15.98
N ARG A 25 9.45 8.14 15.79
CA ARG A 25 9.93 9.30 16.58
C ARG A 25 9.54 9.23 18.05
N LEU A 26 8.48 8.50 18.40
CA LEU A 26 8.13 8.24 19.79
C LEU A 26 9.09 7.27 20.46
N LEU A 27 9.65 6.30 19.73
CA LEU A 27 10.72 5.43 20.24
C LEU A 27 11.96 6.24 20.69
N ASP A 28 12.26 7.32 19.98
CA ASP A 28 13.37 8.22 20.31
C ASP A 28 13.07 9.20 21.46
N SER A 29 11.85 9.17 22.01
CA SER A 29 11.43 10.13 23.05
C SER A 29 11.71 9.63 24.47
N GLU A 30 12.15 10.53 25.34
CA GLU A 30 12.29 10.24 26.77
C GLU A 30 10.89 10.08 27.38
N GLY A 31 10.55 8.87 27.83
CA GLY A 31 9.26 8.61 28.49
C GLY A 31 8.78 7.17 28.45
N LEU A 32 9.33 6.35 27.56
CA LEU A 32 9.04 4.91 27.49
C LEU A 32 10.08 4.11 28.28
N ASP A 33 9.63 3.06 28.96
CA ASP A 33 10.55 2.07 29.52
C ASP A 33 11.06 1.09 28.45
N GLU A 34 12.06 0.27 28.79
CA GLU A 34 12.70 -0.65 27.84
C GLU A 34 11.72 -1.68 27.25
N VAL A 35 10.72 -2.12 28.02
CA VAL A 35 9.69 -3.06 27.56
C VAL A 35 8.75 -2.34 26.60
N GLU A 36 8.30 -1.14 26.95
CA GLU A 36 7.44 -0.32 26.11
C GLU A 36 8.11 0.04 24.77
N VAL A 37 9.42 0.34 24.78
CA VAL A 37 10.22 0.57 23.57
C VAL A 37 10.25 -0.67 22.69
N TYR A 38 10.54 -1.84 23.27
CA TYR A 38 10.60 -3.09 22.53
C TYR A 38 9.26 -3.49 21.93
N GLU A 39 8.16 -3.37 22.70
CA GLU A 39 6.82 -3.68 22.21
C GLU A 39 6.39 -2.73 21.09
N LEU A 40 6.65 -1.42 21.24
CA LEU A 40 6.32 -0.44 20.22
C LEU A 40 7.13 -0.66 18.94
N ASP A 41 8.42 -1.01 19.04
CA ASP A 41 9.27 -1.32 17.89
C ASP A 41 8.75 -2.56 17.14
N CYS A 42 8.42 -3.63 17.86
CA CYS A 42 7.79 -4.82 17.27
C CYS A 42 6.49 -4.51 16.52
N GLU A 43 5.61 -3.68 17.11
CA GLU A 43 4.36 -3.30 16.46
C GLU A 43 4.59 -2.37 15.24
N ILE A 44 5.59 -1.49 15.30
CA ILE A 44 6.02 -0.66 14.17
C ILE A 44 6.51 -1.53 13.00
N GLU A 45 7.32 -2.55 13.27
CA GLU A 45 7.79 -3.50 12.25
C GLU A 45 6.61 -4.24 11.62
N ARG A 46 5.73 -4.83 12.44
CA ARG A 46 4.55 -5.57 11.97
C ARG A 46 3.62 -4.69 11.13
N LEU A 47 3.39 -3.45 11.53
CA LEU A 47 2.58 -2.51 10.78
C LEU A 47 3.26 -2.10 9.47
N GLY A 48 4.59 -1.91 9.50
CA GLY A 48 5.40 -1.65 8.32
C GLY A 48 5.25 -2.73 7.25
N ASP A 49 5.37 -4.00 7.65
CA ASP A 49 5.19 -5.15 6.77
C ASP A 49 3.79 -5.20 6.15
N ALA A 50 2.75 -4.97 6.97
CA ALA A 50 1.37 -4.96 6.50
C ALA A 50 1.13 -3.85 5.48
N VAL A 51 1.65 -2.64 5.72
CA VAL A 51 1.53 -1.49 4.81
C VAL A 51 2.30 -1.75 3.52
N PHE A 52 3.49 -2.34 3.60
CA PHE A 52 4.27 -2.71 2.42
C PHE A 52 3.52 -3.69 1.51
N VAL A 53 2.94 -4.75 2.09
CA VAL A 53 2.14 -5.72 1.34
C VAL A 53 0.91 -5.05 0.71
N ALA A 54 0.23 -4.17 1.45
CA ALA A 54 -0.93 -3.43 0.96
C ALA A 54 -0.56 -2.51 -0.22
N ASP A 55 0.49 -1.70 -0.11
CA ASP A 55 0.97 -0.82 -1.19
C ASP A 55 1.27 -1.62 -2.46
N LYS A 56 2.01 -2.73 -2.31
CA LYS A 56 2.33 -3.62 -3.43
C LYS A 56 1.08 -4.20 -4.10
N ALA A 57 0.11 -4.64 -3.30
CA ALA A 57 -1.15 -5.18 -3.82
C ALA A 57 -1.96 -4.11 -4.57
N ILE A 58 -2.04 -2.89 -4.02
CA ILE A 58 -2.76 -1.77 -4.64
C ILE A 58 -2.08 -1.34 -5.94
N ARG A 59 -0.74 -1.25 -5.98
CA ARG A 59 0.01 -0.93 -7.20
C ARG A 59 -0.12 -2.01 -8.27
N SER A 60 -0.11 -3.29 -7.86
CA SER A 60 -0.36 -4.41 -8.78
C SER A 60 -1.76 -4.34 -9.39
N LEU A 61 -2.76 -4.00 -8.57
CA LEU A 61 -4.14 -3.79 -9.04
C LEU A 61 -4.22 -2.59 -9.99
N ALA A 62 -3.56 -1.47 -9.67
CA ALA A 62 -3.52 -0.29 -10.52
C ALA A 62 -2.93 -0.60 -11.89
N SER A 63 -1.77 -1.27 -11.92
CA SER A 63 -1.11 -1.72 -13.14
C SER A 63 -2.01 -2.64 -13.97
N THR A 64 -2.74 -3.55 -13.32
CA THR A 64 -3.68 -4.45 -14.00
C THR A 64 -4.83 -3.67 -14.66
N VAL A 65 -5.41 -2.68 -13.96
CA VAL A 65 -6.50 -1.85 -14.48
C VAL A 65 -6.02 -0.96 -15.64
N GLU A 66 -4.83 -0.39 -15.56
CA GLU A 66 -4.22 0.39 -16.63
C GLU A 66 -3.95 -0.43 -17.89
N CYS A 67 -3.72 -1.74 -17.75
CA CYS A 67 -3.46 -2.67 -18.87
C CYS A 67 -4.72 -3.24 -19.55
N TRP A 68 -5.91 -3.10 -18.95
CA TRP A 68 -7.17 -3.59 -19.52
C TRP A 68 -7.56 -3.02 -20.89
N PRO A 69 -7.34 -1.73 -21.20
CA PRO A 69 -7.64 -1.19 -22.52
C PRO A 69 -6.81 -1.87 -23.62
N GLN A 70 -5.54 -2.17 -23.37
CA GLN A 70 -4.67 -2.84 -24.36
C GLN A 70 -5.06 -4.32 -24.56
N ALA A 71 -5.44 -5.01 -23.48
CA ALA A 71 -5.91 -6.40 -23.56
C ALA A 71 -7.25 -6.52 -24.32
N ALA A 72 -8.17 -5.58 -24.11
CA ALA A 72 -9.45 -5.53 -24.81
C ALA A 72 -9.28 -5.24 -26.32
N GLN A 73 -8.36 -4.34 -26.69
CA GLN A 73 -8.04 -4.06 -28.09
C GLN A 73 -7.41 -5.26 -28.80
N ALA A 74 -6.49 -5.98 -28.14
CA ALA A 74 -5.87 -7.18 -28.71
C ALA A 74 -6.90 -8.30 -29.00
N HIS A 75 -7.87 -8.50 -28.10
CA HIS A 75 -8.94 -9.49 -28.30
C HIS A 75 -9.98 -9.04 -29.35
N GLY A 76 -10.23 -7.74 -29.48
CA GLY A 76 -11.10 -7.19 -30.53
C GLY A 76 -10.54 -7.39 -31.94
N ILE A 77 -9.23 -7.16 -32.11
CA ILE A 77 -8.53 -7.34 -33.39
C ILE A 77 -8.49 -8.82 -33.82
N LEU A 78 -8.34 -9.74 -32.87
CA LEU A 78 -8.35 -11.18 -33.16
C LEU A 78 -9.72 -11.68 -33.65
N ARG A 79 -10.82 -10.99 -33.29
CA ARG A 79 -12.18 -11.40 -33.63
C ARG A 79 -12.69 -10.85 -34.97
N THR A 80 -12.01 -9.85 -35.54
CA THR A 80 -12.35 -9.26 -36.84
C THR A 80 -11.57 -9.85 -38.02
N LEU A 81 -10.73 -10.86 -37.77
CA LEU A 81 -9.97 -11.59 -38.80
C LEU A 81 -10.64 -12.92 -39.21
N HIS A 82 -11.97 -12.97 -39.24
CA HIS A 82 -12.70 -14.17 -39.63
C HIS A 82 -13.80 -13.91 -40.66
#